data_AF-A0FL13-F1
#
_entry.id   AF-A0FL13-F1
#
_cell.length_a   1.000
_cell.length_b   1.000
_cell.length_c   1.000
_cell.angle_alpha   90.00
_cell.angle_beta   90.00
_cell.angle_gamma   90.00
#
_symmetry.space_group_name_H-M   'P 1'
#
loop_
_entity.id
_entity.type
_entity.pdbx_description
1 polymer ?
#
loop_
_entity_poly.entity_id
_entity_poly.type
_entity_poly.pdbx_seq_one_letter_code
_entity_poly.pdbx_strand_id
1 'polypeptide(L)'
;ALWQRVLDQRATALNRQGRLGFYAPSAGEEASMIGSHSAMKTTDWLLPAYRDLPQLIQHGLPLDKAFLWSRGHVAGNEYPEDFHALPPQIIIGAQYVQTAGVALGLKKNGSDEVAFTYTGDGGTSQGDFYEGVNFAGHFKAPAIFIVQDNGFAISVPRASQTAAKTLAQKAVAAGIPGVQVDGMDALAVYEVTKEARAWTAAGNGPVLIETLTYRYGPHTLSGDDPTRYRSKETDELWQKRDPLIRMRNYLTDKGLWNKDKEDALIDQVKDEIKDAINKADKAPQQTVSRFLKDTYETAPQNVAEQLAEFQGKESK
;
A
#
# COMPACT_ATOMS: atom_id res chain seq x y z
N ALA A 1 6.66 -2.58 11.92
CA ALA A 1 7.36 -3.64 11.14
C ALA A 1 6.96 -5.05 11.57
N LEU A 2 7.23 -5.53 12.80
CA LEU A 2 6.86 -6.91 13.21
C LEU A 2 5.36 -7.23 13.06
N TRP A 3 4.49 -6.27 13.41
CA TRP A 3 3.04 -6.37 13.19
C TRP A 3 2.68 -6.79 11.75
N GLN A 4 3.32 -6.17 10.75
CA GLN A 4 3.09 -6.49 9.34
C GLN A 4 3.53 -7.91 8.99
N ARG A 5 4.66 -8.39 9.54
CA ARG A 5 5.13 -9.76 9.32
C ARG A 5 4.13 -10.78 9.85
N VAL A 6 3.58 -10.55 11.03
CA VAL A 6 2.55 -11.42 11.62
C VAL A 6 1.27 -11.36 10.78
N LEU A 7 0.82 -10.16 10.37
CA LEU A 7 -0.29 -10.00 9.45
C LEU A 7 -0.10 -10.80 8.17
N ASP A 8 1.06 -10.70 7.53
CA ASP A 8 1.38 -11.40 6.28
C ASP A 8 1.30 -12.92 6.41
N GLN A 9 1.93 -13.47 7.46
CA GLN A 9 1.91 -14.91 7.72
C GLN A 9 0.49 -15.42 7.96
N ARG A 10 -0.31 -14.68 8.74
CA ARG A 10 -1.68 -15.06 9.06
C ARG A 10 -2.63 -14.88 7.88
N ALA A 11 -2.53 -13.77 7.15
CA ALA A 11 -3.32 -13.52 5.94
C ALA A 11 -3.02 -14.57 4.86
N THR A 12 -1.75 -14.96 4.70
CA THR A 12 -1.36 -16.07 3.81
C THR A 12 -2.00 -17.38 4.22
N ALA A 13 -1.98 -17.71 5.52
CA ALA A 13 -2.64 -18.91 6.01
C ALA A 13 -4.17 -18.86 5.81
N LEU A 14 -4.81 -17.71 6.04
CA LEU A 14 -6.25 -17.53 5.85
C LEU A 14 -6.67 -17.63 4.38
N ASN A 15 -5.89 -17.07 3.46
CA ASN A 15 -6.11 -17.22 2.02
C ASN A 15 -6.05 -18.69 1.59
N ARG A 16 -5.04 -19.44 2.05
CA ARG A 16 -4.92 -20.89 1.76
C ARG A 16 -6.08 -21.72 2.32
N GLN A 17 -6.75 -21.22 3.35
CA GLN A 17 -7.98 -21.80 3.92
C GLN A 17 -9.26 -21.36 3.19
N GLY A 18 -9.15 -20.53 2.15
CA GLY A 18 -10.30 -19.93 1.45
C GLY A 18 -11.03 -18.84 2.23
N ARG A 19 -10.46 -18.37 3.35
CA ARG A 19 -11.06 -17.31 4.19
C ARG A 19 -10.74 -15.89 3.73
N LEU A 20 -9.74 -15.72 2.86
CA LEU A 20 -9.41 -14.47 2.19
C LEU A 20 -9.31 -14.71 0.69
N GLY A 21 -9.69 -13.71 -0.10
CA GLY A 21 -9.63 -13.74 -1.57
C GLY A 21 -8.28 -13.23 -2.07
N PHE A 22 -8.26 -12.08 -2.73
CA PHE A 22 -7.01 -11.47 -3.21
C PHE A 22 -6.09 -11.11 -2.03
N TYR A 23 -4.83 -11.55 -2.09
CA TYR A 23 -3.80 -11.12 -1.15
C TYR A 23 -2.45 -11.03 -1.85
N ALA A 24 -1.76 -9.92 -1.63
CA ALA A 24 -0.44 -9.63 -2.15
C ALA A 24 0.54 -9.66 -0.96
N PRO A 25 1.37 -10.71 -0.82
CA PRO A 25 2.31 -10.83 0.29
C PRO A 25 3.26 -9.64 0.39
N SER A 26 3.50 -9.17 1.62
CA SER A 26 4.31 -7.98 1.92
C SER A 26 5.52 -8.29 2.81
N ALA A 27 5.72 -9.55 3.20
CA ALA A 27 6.89 -9.94 3.97
C ALA A 27 8.19 -9.61 3.23
N GLY A 28 9.11 -8.94 3.95
CA GLY A 28 10.37 -8.41 3.43
C GLY A 28 10.31 -6.95 3.03
N GLU A 29 9.11 -6.36 2.90
CA GLU A 29 8.91 -4.94 2.57
C GLU A 29 8.57 -4.07 3.79
N GLU A 30 8.74 -4.60 5.02
CA GLU A 30 8.25 -3.93 6.23
C GLU A 30 8.93 -2.59 6.53
N ALA A 31 10.22 -2.46 6.23
CA ALA A 31 10.95 -1.20 6.43
C ALA A 31 10.50 -0.14 5.43
N SER A 32 10.34 -0.51 4.15
CA SER A 32 9.80 0.37 3.12
C SER A 32 8.39 0.84 3.49
N MET A 33 7.47 -0.08 3.79
CA MET A 33 6.07 0.22 4.05
C MET A 33 5.84 0.97 5.36
N ILE A 34 6.33 0.43 6.49
CA ILE A 34 6.06 1.02 7.81
C ILE A 34 7.01 2.19 8.09
N GLY A 35 8.23 2.15 7.58
CA GLY A 35 9.18 3.26 7.74
C GLY A 35 8.66 4.52 7.07
N SER A 36 8.14 4.44 5.84
CA SER A 36 7.61 5.60 5.14
C SER A 36 6.29 6.08 5.75
N HIS A 37 5.38 5.17 6.09
CA HIS A 37 4.10 5.51 6.73
C HIS A 37 4.30 6.21 8.08
N SER A 38 5.30 5.79 8.87
CA SER A 38 5.58 6.39 10.18
C SER A 38 5.98 7.88 10.10
N ALA A 39 6.37 8.37 8.92
CA ALA A 39 6.68 9.78 8.68
C ALA A 39 5.44 10.62 8.28
N MET A 40 4.30 9.99 8.01
CA MET A 40 3.05 10.66 7.67
C MET A 40 2.36 11.24 8.92
N LYS A 41 1.63 12.34 8.75
CA LYS A 41 0.58 12.76 9.69
C LYS A 41 -0.69 11.96 9.41
N THR A 42 -1.56 11.87 10.42
CA THR A 42 -2.90 11.27 10.26
C THR A 42 -3.81 12.06 9.30
N THR A 43 -3.47 13.33 9.02
CA THR A 43 -4.18 14.20 8.08
C THR A 43 -3.60 14.14 6.66
N ASP A 44 -2.44 13.49 6.45
CA ASP A 44 -1.89 13.31 5.12
C ASP A 44 -2.72 12.29 4.33
N TRP A 45 -2.83 12.47 3.01
CA TRP A 45 -3.63 11.60 2.16
C TRP A 45 -2.85 10.36 1.72
N LEU A 46 -3.44 9.18 1.82
CA LEU A 46 -2.85 7.91 1.36
C LEU A 46 -3.57 7.34 0.14
N LEU A 47 -2.85 7.15 -0.96
CA LEU A 47 -3.32 6.52 -2.19
C LEU A 47 -2.53 5.22 -2.44
N PRO A 48 -2.94 4.09 -1.82
CA PRO A 48 -2.17 2.85 -1.81
C PRO A 48 -2.29 2.08 -3.13
N ALA A 49 -1.27 1.29 -3.49
CA ALA A 49 -1.45 0.21 -4.45
C ALA A 49 -1.99 -1.04 -3.74
N TYR A 50 -2.37 -2.05 -4.51
CA TYR A 50 -2.97 -3.30 -4.01
C TYR A 50 -2.12 -4.08 -2.98
N ARG A 51 -0.81 -3.81 -2.85
CA ARG A 51 0.08 -4.44 -1.84
C ARG A 51 0.17 -3.62 -0.55
N ASP A 52 -0.21 -2.36 -0.57
CA ASP A 52 -0.02 -1.39 0.53
C ASP A 52 -1.15 -1.43 1.57
N LEU A 53 -1.79 -2.59 1.74
CA LEU A 53 -2.72 -2.83 2.84
C LEU A 53 -2.10 -2.53 4.22
N PRO A 54 -0.83 -2.88 4.51
CA PRO A 54 -0.22 -2.55 5.79
C PRO A 54 -0.23 -1.05 6.10
N GLN A 55 0.15 -0.20 5.15
CA GLN A 55 0.12 1.26 5.35
C GLN A 55 -1.31 1.75 5.56
N LEU A 56 -2.28 1.23 4.81
CA LEU A 56 -3.68 1.62 4.92
C LEU A 56 -4.27 1.29 6.30
N ILE A 57 -3.96 0.10 6.84
CA ILE A 57 -4.37 -0.31 8.18
C ILE A 57 -3.69 0.54 9.25
N GLN A 58 -2.38 0.79 9.11
CA GLN A 58 -1.65 1.65 10.06
C GLN A 58 -2.10 3.11 9.99
N HIS A 59 -2.65 3.55 8.85
CA HIS A 59 -3.25 4.87 8.70
C HIS A 59 -4.62 5.00 9.38
N GLY A 60 -5.25 3.87 9.75
CA GLY A 60 -6.47 3.84 10.55
C GLY A 60 -7.58 2.95 10.00
N LEU A 61 -7.38 2.28 8.85
CA LEU A 61 -8.40 1.38 8.32
C LEU A 61 -8.60 0.18 9.25
N PRO A 62 -9.84 -0.10 9.70
CA PRO A 62 -10.12 -1.31 10.47
C PRO A 62 -9.72 -2.58 9.73
N LEU A 63 -9.06 -3.49 10.42
CA LEU A 63 -8.52 -4.72 9.83
C LEU A 63 -9.60 -5.61 9.19
N ASP A 64 -10.82 -5.60 9.72
CA ASP A 64 -11.95 -6.31 9.14
C ASP A 64 -12.37 -5.74 7.77
N LYS A 65 -12.27 -4.42 7.57
CA LYS A 65 -12.49 -3.81 6.25
C LYS A 65 -11.41 -4.22 5.25
N ALA A 66 -10.15 -4.30 5.67
CA ALA A 66 -9.08 -4.81 4.82
C ALA A 66 -9.31 -6.29 4.40
N PHE A 67 -9.83 -7.11 5.31
CA PHE A 67 -10.21 -8.50 4.98
C PHE A 67 -11.45 -8.58 4.09
N LEU A 68 -12.42 -7.69 4.25
CA LEU A 68 -13.56 -7.57 3.34
C LEU A 68 -13.13 -7.15 1.94
N TRP A 69 -12.18 -6.21 1.81
CA TRP A 69 -11.58 -5.86 0.52
C TRP A 69 -10.93 -7.07 -0.15
N SER A 70 -10.12 -7.82 0.60
CA SER A 70 -9.51 -9.07 0.12
C SER A 70 -10.56 -10.08 -0.36
N ARG A 71 -11.71 -10.18 0.32
CA ARG A 71 -12.84 -11.07 -0.06
C ARG A 71 -13.66 -10.57 -1.25
N GLY A 72 -13.43 -9.35 -1.75
CA GLY A 72 -14.26 -8.75 -2.79
C GLY A 72 -15.63 -8.26 -2.26
N HIS A 73 -15.66 -7.73 -1.03
CA HIS A 73 -16.86 -7.21 -0.40
C HIS A 73 -16.84 -5.67 -0.33
N VAL A 74 -17.89 -5.01 -0.85
CA VAL A 74 -18.00 -3.55 -1.00
C VAL A 74 -17.82 -2.78 0.30
N ALA A 75 -18.34 -3.30 1.42
CA ALA A 75 -18.16 -2.70 2.75
C ALA A 75 -16.68 -2.57 3.19
N GLY A 76 -15.76 -3.30 2.56
CA GLY A 76 -14.31 -3.14 2.73
C GLY A 76 -13.75 -1.85 2.13
N ASN A 77 -14.50 -1.17 1.26
CA ASN A 77 -14.16 0.09 0.59
C ASN A 77 -14.96 1.29 1.08
N GLU A 78 -15.91 1.07 1.99
CA GLU A 78 -16.69 2.17 2.58
C GLU A 78 -15.87 2.84 3.67
N TYR A 79 -15.25 3.97 3.38
CA TYR A 79 -14.45 4.70 4.35
C TYR A 79 -15.25 5.84 4.96
N PRO A 80 -14.98 6.20 6.24
CA PRO A 80 -15.47 7.47 6.80
C PRO A 80 -15.06 8.65 5.91
N GLU A 81 -15.90 9.68 5.81
CA GLU A 81 -15.62 10.86 4.97
C GLU A 81 -14.35 11.60 5.38
N ASP A 82 -14.00 11.55 6.67
CA ASP A 82 -12.81 12.16 7.26
C ASP A 82 -11.58 11.23 7.23
N PHE A 83 -11.69 10.04 6.65
CA PHE A 83 -10.56 9.14 6.46
C PHE A 83 -9.80 9.51 5.19
N HIS A 84 -8.61 10.09 5.35
CA HIS A 84 -7.77 10.59 4.25
C HIS A 84 -7.02 9.46 3.53
N ALA A 85 -7.74 8.47 3.03
CA ALA A 85 -7.15 7.42 2.20
C ALA A 85 -8.13 6.90 1.15
N LEU A 86 -7.60 6.30 0.09
CA LEU A 86 -8.38 5.59 -0.92
C LEU A 86 -8.24 4.06 -0.76
N PRO A 87 -9.22 3.28 -1.24
CA PRO A 87 -9.07 1.84 -1.35
C PRO A 87 -7.85 1.45 -2.20
N PRO A 88 -7.24 0.28 -1.97
CA PRO A 88 -6.06 -0.14 -2.72
C PRO A 88 -6.31 -0.16 -4.23
N GLN A 89 -5.48 0.56 -4.98
CA GLN A 89 -5.58 0.67 -6.43
C GLN A 89 -5.08 -0.61 -7.12
N ILE A 90 -5.89 -1.12 -8.05
CA ILE A 90 -5.57 -2.32 -8.83
C ILE A 90 -4.92 -2.00 -10.19
N ILE A 91 -5.23 -0.82 -10.76
CA ILE A 91 -4.66 -0.36 -12.03
C ILE A 91 -3.31 0.30 -11.74
N ILE A 92 -2.23 -0.41 -12.08
CA ILE A 92 -0.86 0.03 -11.81
C ILE A 92 -0.61 1.37 -12.50
N GLY A 93 -0.29 2.40 -11.71
CA GLY A 93 0.03 3.75 -12.19
C GLY A 93 -1.12 4.74 -12.01
N ALA A 94 -2.38 4.29 -12.02
CA ALA A 94 -3.54 5.19 -11.91
C ALA A 94 -3.53 6.00 -10.59
N GLN A 95 -3.04 5.40 -9.50
CA GLN A 95 -2.90 6.09 -8.22
C GLN A 95 -1.90 7.27 -8.28
N TYR A 96 -0.92 7.24 -9.20
CA TYR A 96 0.06 8.33 -9.34
C TYR A 96 -0.58 9.60 -9.95
N VAL A 97 -1.40 9.46 -11.00
CA VAL A 97 -2.14 10.60 -11.56
C VAL A 97 -3.22 11.11 -10.61
N GLN A 98 -3.90 10.21 -9.88
CA GLN A 98 -4.86 10.58 -8.84
C GLN A 98 -4.18 11.39 -7.72
N THR A 99 -3.00 10.95 -7.28
CA THR A 99 -2.22 11.63 -6.23
C THR A 99 -1.84 13.04 -6.64
N ALA A 100 -1.45 13.24 -7.90
CA ALA A 100 -1.15 14.57 -8.43
C ALA A 100 -2.37 15.51 -8.34
N GLY A 101 -3.58 15.00 -8.65
CA GLY A 101 -4.84 15.73 -8.51
C GLY A 101 -5.19 16.05 -7.05
N VAL A 102 -5.12 15.06 -6.15
CA VAL A 102 -5.36 15.24 -4.71
C VAL A 102 -4.40 16.30 -4.16
N ALA A 103 -3.10 16.16 -4.42
CA ALA A 103 -2.08 17.11 -3.97
C ALA A 103 -2.35 18.54 -4.48
N LEU A 104 -2.72 18.70 -5.76
CA LEU A 104 -3.10 20.02 -6.28
C LEU A 104 -4.32 20.60 -5.56
N GLY A 105 -5.29 19.77 -5.19
CA GLY A 105 -6.43 20.16 -4.34
C GLY A 105 -5.98 20.68 -2.97
N LEU A 106 -5.14 19.91 -2.26
CA LEU A 106 -4.57 20.30 -0.95
C LEU A 106 -3.87 21.66 -1.03
N LYS A 107 -3.05 21.86 -2.08
CA LYS A 107 -2.37 23.13 -2.33
C LYS A 107 -3.34 24.29 -2.53
N LYS A 108 -4.38 24.11 -3.34
CA LYS A 108 -5.38 25.16 -3.62
C LYS A 108 -6.18 25.52 -2.36
N ASN A 109 -6.35 24.58 -1.44
CA ASN A 109 -6.99 24.80 -0.16
C ASN A 109 -6.06 25.45 0.88
N GLY A 110 -4.76 25.66 0.56
CA GLY A 110 -3.78 26.22 1.49
C GLY A 110 -3.42 25.27 2.65
N SER A 111 -3.64 23.96 2.47
CA SER A 111 -3.36 22.93 3.48
C SER A 111 -1.85 22.62 3.59
N ASP A 112 -1.40 22.20 4.77
CA ASP A 112 -0.06 21.66 5.03
C ASP A 112 0.00 20.12 4.93
N GLU A 113 -1.11 19.51 4.53
CA GLU A 113 -1.25 18.08 4.24
C GLU A 113 -0.51 17.70 2.95
N VAL A 114 -0.03 16.47 2.92
CA VAL A 114 0.72 15.91 1.79
C VAL A 114 0.01 14.65 1.29
N ALA A 115 -0.03 14.45 -0.03
CA ALA A 115 -0.56 13.22 -0.62
C ALA A 115 0.58 12.21 -0.87
N PHE A 116 0.43 10.99 -0.38
CA PHE A 116 1.38 9.89 -0.49
C PHE A 116 0.84 8.80 -1.39
N THR A 117 1.69 8.25 -2.24
CA THR A 117 1.34 7.10 -3.06
C THR A 117 2.50 6.15 -3.29
N TYR A 118 2.14 4.91 -3.60
CA TYR A 118 3.04 3.78 -3.65
C TYR A 118 2.86 3.03 -4.98
N THR A 119 3.94 2.53 -5.54
CA THR A 119 3.92 1.57 -6.65
C THR A 119 5.18 0.71 -6.61
N GLY A 120 5.21 -0.40 -7.35
CA GLY A 120 6.41 -1.23 -7.49
C GLY A 120 7.34 -0.79 -8.62
N ASP A 121 8.46 -1.49 -8.78
CA ASP A 121 9.42 -1.29 -9.88
C ASP A 121 8.74 -1.35 -11.26
N GLY A 122 7.86 -2.33 -11.49
CA GLY A 122 7.09 -2.43 -12.74
C GLY A 122 6.12 -1.27 -12.99
N GLY A 123 5.64 -0.61 -11.93
CA GLY A 123 4.78 0.55 -12.08
C GLY A 123 5.49 1.75 -12.69
N THR A 124 6.82 1.83 -12.56
CA THR A 124 7.62 2.90 -13.15
C THR A 124 7.73 2.86 -14.68
N SER A 125 7.19 1.80 -15.30
CA SER A 125 7.11 1.61 -16.75
C SER A 125 5.77 2.07 -17.33
N GLN A 126 4.82 2.48 -16.50
CA GLN A 126 3.51 2.97 -16.95
C GLN A 126 3.57 4.45 -17.36
N GLY A 127 2.71 4.83 -18.31
CA GLY A 127 2.53 6.25 -18.69
C GLY A 127 2.06 7.09 -17.50
N ASP A 128 1.05 6.61 -16.78
CA ASP A 128 0.47 7.29 -15.61
C ASP A 128 1.48 7.56 -14.49
N PHE A 129 2.50 6.72 -14.34
CA PHE A 129 3.60 7.00 -13.41
C PHE A 129 4.33 8.29 -13.80
N TYR A 130 4.74 8.41 -15.07
CA TYR A 130 5.43 9.61 -15.54
C TYR A 130 4.51 10.83 -15.53
N GLU A 131 3.28 10.68 -16.01
CA GLU A 131 2.32 11.79 -16.09
C GLU A 131 1.97 12.35 -14.72
N GLY A 132 1.72 11.49 -13.73
CA GLY A 132 1.43 11.91 -12.36
C GLY A 132 2.59 12.67 -11.72
N VAL A 133 3.81 12.15 -11.85
CA VAL A 133 5.02 12.79 -11.32
C VAL A 133 5.29 14.13 -12.03
N ASN A 134 5.20 14.17 -13.36
CA ASN A 134 5.41 15.38 -14.16
C ASN A 134 4.37 16.47 -13.84
N PHE A 135 3.09 16.10 -13.74
CA PHE A 135 2.02 17.02 -13.40
C PHE A 135 2.23 17.63 -12.01
N ALA A 136 2.50 16.80 -11.00
CA ALA A 136 2.79 17.29 -9.65
C ALA A 136 4.03 18.19 -9.60
N GLY A 137 5.07 17.86 -10.38
CA GLY A 137 6.28 18.67 -10.53
C GLY A 137 5.97 20.07 -11.08
N HIS A 138 5.28 20.14 -12.22
CA HIS A 138 4.87 21.41 -12.85
C HIS A 138 4.09 22.31 -11.88
N PHE A 139 3.10 21.74 -11.19
CA PHE A 139 2.27 22.49 -10.26
C PHE A 139 2.92 22.73 -8.90
N LYS A 140 4.12 22.19 -8.63
CA LYS A 140 4.72 22.11 -7.29
C LYS A 140 3.68 21.65 -6.26
N ALA A 141 2.97 20.57 -6.58
CA ALA A 141 1.92 20.01 -5.75
C ALA A 141 2.54 19.24 -4.55
N PRO A 142 1.90 19.25 -3.37
CA PRO A 142 2.39 18.57 -2.19
C PRO A 142 2.18 17.04 -2.29
N ALA A 143 2.99 16.36 -3.10
CA ALA A 143 2.94 14.91 -3.31
C ALA A 143 4.28 14.22 -2.99
N ILE A 144 4.21 13.03 -2.39
CA ILE A 144 5.34 12.11 -2.25
C ILE A 144 5.02 10.82 -3.01
N PHE A 145 5.87 10.52 -3.97
CA PHE A 145 5.78 9.32 -4.80
C PHE A 145 6.80 8.30 -4.31
N ILE A 146 6.34 7.11 -3.92
CA ILE A 146 7.21 6.05 -3.39
C ILE A 146 7.18 4.85 -4.33
N VAL A 147 8.37 4.43 -4.74
CA VAL A 147 8.60 3.23 -5.54
C VAL A 147 9.24 2.16 -4.65
N GLN A 148 8.53 1.07 -4.46
CA GLN A 148 8.98 -0.11 -3.74
C GLN A 148 9.65 -1.06 -4.73
N ASP A 149 10.95 -0.87 -4.96
CA ASP A 149 11.73 -1.74 -5.84
C ASP A 149 12.06 -3.05 -5.11
N ASN A 150 11.18 -4.05 -5.28
CA ASN A 150 11.40 -5.39 -4.75
C ASN A 150 12.12 -6.32 -5.75
N GLY A 151 12.60 -5.75 -6.86
CA GLY A 151 13.34 -6.43 -7.91
C GLY A 151 12.49 -7.14 -8.97
N PHE A 152 11.16 -7.23 -8.81
CA PHE A 152 10.30 -8.02 -9.70
C PHE A 152 8.87 -7.49 -9.87
N ALA A 153 8.51 -7.21 -11.12
CA ALA A 153 7.13 -7.04 -11.56
C ALA A 153 6.52 -8.39 -11.95
N ILE A 154 5.81 -9.03 -11.02
CA ILE A 154 5.37 -10.43 -11.13
C ILE A 154 6.61 -11.34 -11.26
N SER A 155 6.94 -11.73 -12.49
CA SER A 155 8.10 -12.55 -12.86
C SER A 155 9.16 -11.79 -13.66
N VAL A 156 8.87 -10.55 -14.08
CA VAL A 156 9.78 -9.75 -14.89
C VAL A 156 10.79 -9.07 -13.97
N PRO A 157 12.10 -9.37 -14.09
CA PRO A 157 13.11 -8.78 -13.22
C PRO A 157 13.27 -7.28 -13.52
N ARG A 158 13.69 -6.51 -12.51
CA ARG A 158 13.90 -5.05 -12.59
C ARG A 158 14.75 -4.63 -13.77
N ALA A 159 15.80 -5.38 -14.10
CA ALA A 159 16.68 -5.09 -15.24
C ALA A 159 15.97 -5.12 -16.61
N SER A 160 14.85 -5.84 -16.71
CA SER A 160 14.00 -5.89 -17.91
C SER A 160 12.88 -4.83 -17.92
N GLN A 161 12.68 -4.10 -16.82
CA GLN A 161 11.72 -3.00 -16.77
C GLN A 161 12.25 -1.75 -17.47
N THR A 162 13.53 -1.44 -17.25
CA THR A 162 14.13 -0.21 -17.78
C THR A 162 15.66 -0.29 -17.77
N ALA A 163 16.29 0.40 -18.73
CA ALA A 163 17.74 0.59 -18.77
C ALA A 163 18.26 1.65 -17.78
N ALA A 164 17.37 2.39 -17.09
CA ALA A 164 17.77 3.36 -16.07
C ALA A 164 18.56 2.68 -14.95
N LYS A 165 19.63 3.30 -14.44
CA LYS A 165 20.49 2.71 -13.39
C LYS A 165 19.78 2.64 -12.04
N THR A 166 18.98 3.64 -11.73
CA THR A 166 18.07 3.69 -10.57
C THR A 166 16.65 3.97 -11.04
N LEU A 167 15.64 3.75 -10.21
CA LEU A 167 14.29 4.24 -10.48
C LEU A 167 14.12 5.68 -9.98
N ALA A 168 14.86 6.08 -8.93
CA ALA A 168 14.90 7.45 -8.42
C ALA A 168 15.30 8.47 -9.50
N GLN A 169 16.22 8.14 -10.42
CA GLN A 169 16.61 9.07 -11.50
C GLN A 169 15.47 9.41 -12.48
N LYS A 170 14.35 8.66 -12.48
CA LYS A 170 13.18 9.00 -13.30
C LYS A 170 12.56 10.34 -12.87
N ALA A 171 12.80 10.78 -11.62
CA ALA A 171 12.44 12.10 -11.12
C ALA A 171 12.98 13.25 -12.00
N VAL A 172 14.15 13.06 -12.62
CA VAL A 172 14.79 14.07 -13.49
C VAL A 172 13.90 14.45 -14.67
N ALA A 173 13.15 13.50 -15.23
CA ALA A 173 12.25 13.76 -16.36
C ALA A 173 11.10 14.72 -16.00
N ALA A 174 10.75 14.80 -14.70
CA ALA A 174 9.75 15.72 -14.17
C ALA A 174 10.38 16.98 -13.51
N GLY A 175 11.71 17.08 -13.48
CA GLY A 175 12.42 18.19 -12.83
C GLY A 175 12.27 18.24 -11.30
N ILE A 176 12.05 17.09 -10.64
CA ILE A 176 11.85 17.02 -9.18
C ILE A 176 12.99 16.24 -8.49
N PRO A 177 13.17 16.37 -7.17
CA PRO A 177 14.11 15.55 -6.42
C PRO A 177 13.76 14.06 -6.48
N GLY A 178 14.78 13.23 -6.68
CA GLY A 178 14.71 11.78 -6.61
C GLY A 178 15.72 11.22 -5.62
N VAL A 179 15.28 10.39 -4.67
CA VAL A 179 16.14 9.80 -3.64
C VAL A 179 16.03 8.28 -3.69
N GLN A 180 17.16 7.58 -3.73
CA GLN A 180 17.20 6.12 -3.54
C GLN A 180 17.66 5.82 -2.12
N VAL A 181 16.98 4.92 -1.42
CA VAL A 181 17.26 4.55 -0.03
C VAL A 181 17.28 3.02 0.12
N ASP A 182 18.06 2.52 1.09
CA ASP A 182 17.96 1.12 1.51
C ASP A 182 16.56 0.89 2.10
N GLY A 183 15.68 0.26 1.32
CA GLY A 183 14.30 -0.04 1.69
C GLY A 183 14.16 -1.15 2.73
N MET A 184 15.27 -1.77 3.11
CA MET A 184 15.34 -2.71 4.23
C MET A 184 15.74 -1.98 5.53
N ASP A 185 16.11 -0.69 5.49
CA ASP A 185 16.42 0.14 6.65
C ASP A 185 15.22 1.02 7.06
N ALA A 186 14.52 0.63 8.12
CA ALA A 186 13.34 1.38 8.57
C ALA A 186 13.68 2.81 9.04
N LEU A 187 14.88 3.06 9.58
CA LEU A 187 15.28 4.40 10.01
C LEU A 187 15.65 5.27 8.81
N ALA A 188 16.38 4.73 7.85
CA ALA A 188 16.71 5.49 6.64
C ALA A 188 15.45 5.84 5.83
N VAL A 189 14.53 4.88 5.66
CA VAL A 189 13.24 5.13 4.99
C VAL A 189 12.43 6.19 5.74
N TYR A 190 12.35 6.11 7.08
CA TYR A 190 11.64 7.10 7.90
C TYR A 190 12.24 8.50 7.74
N GLU A 191 13.55 8.67 7.91
CA GLU A 191 14.18 9.99 7.85
C GLU A 191 14.07 10.60 6.44
N VAL A 192 14.32 9.84 5.38
CA VAL A 192 14.15 10.33 3.99
C VAL A 192 12.70 10.74 3.72
N THR A 193 11.73 9.94 4.18
CA THR A 193 10.31 10.26 3.96
C THR A 193 9.88 11.47 4.78
N LYS A 194 10.39 11.62 6.00
CA LYS A 194 10.12 12.76 6.88
C LYS A 194 10.68 14.07 6.32
N GLU A 195 11.91 14.04 5.80
CA GLU A 195 12.51 15.18 5.11
C GLU A 195 11.74 15.54 3.85
N ALA A 196 11.38 14.53 3.04
CA ALA A 196 10.56 14.74 1.85
C ALA A 196 9.20 15.35 2.20
N ARG A 197 8.57 14.93 3.32
CA ARG A 197 7.30 15.48 3.79
C ARG A 197 7.47 16.94 4.17
N ALA A 198 8.49 17.27 4.96
CA ALA A 198 8.77 18.63 5.38
C ALA A 198 9.06 19.54 4.17
N TRP A 199 9.85 19.07 3.19
CA TRP A 199 10.12 19.75 1.93
C TRP A 199 8.82 20.07 1.17
N THR A 200 7.99 19.06 1.00
CA THR A 200 6.77 19.08 0.22
C THR A 200 5.71 19.99 0.86
N ALA A 201 5.52 19.86 2.19
CA ALA A 201 4.60 20.69 2.97
C ALA A 201 5.03 22.17 3.02
N ALA A 202 6.32 22.46 2.92
CA ALA A 202 6.84 23.83 2.80
C ALA A 202 6.62 24.45 1.39
N GLY A 203 5.93 23.75 0.47
CA GLY A 203 5.57 24.25 -0.84
C GLY A 203 6.68 24.13 -1.90
N ASN A 204 7.74 23.37 -1.62
CA ASN A 204 8.87 23.19 -2.54
C ASN A 204 8.59 22.22 -3.70
N GLY A 205 7.40 21.62 -3.74
CA GLY A 205 7.00 20.64 -4.75
C GLY A 205 7.25 19.20 -4.31
N PRO A 206 6.97 18.24 -5.19
CA PRO A 206 6.94 16.82 -4.82
C PRO A 206 8.34 16.19 -4.78
N VAL A 207 8.42 14.98 -4.24
CA VAL A 207 9.63 14.15 -4.17
C VAL A 207 9.32 12.73 -4.64
N LEU A 208 10.23 12.12 -5.41
CA LEU A 208 10.22 10.69 -5.72
C LEU A 208 11.23 9.95 -4.82
N ILE A 209 10.76 8.91 -4.13
CA ILE A 209 11.58 8.05 -3.27
C ILE A 209 11.56 6.64 -3.84
N GLU A 210 12.72 6.06 -4.09
CA GLU A 210 12.90 4.64 -4.43
C GLU A 210 13.47 3.91 -3.22
N THR A 211 12.72 2.94 -2.70
CA THR A 211 13.17 2.07 -1.61
C THR A 211 13.62 0.73 -2.20
N LEU A 212 14.89 0.36 -2.01
CA LEU A 212 15.42 -0.95 -2.43
C LEU A 212 15.03 -2.03 -1.41
N THR A 213 14.11 -2.91 -1.76
CA THR A 213 13.50 -3.87 -0.85
C THR A 213 13.42 -5.26 -1.49
N TYR A 214 12.74 -6.21 -0.85
CA TYR A 214 12.53 -7.54 -1.42
C TYR A 214 11.27 -8.21 -0.90
N ARG A 215 10.49 -8.80 -1.83
CA ARG A 215 9.30 -9.57 -1.48
C ARG A 215 9.67 -11.03 -1.24
N TYR A 216 9.57 -11.52 -0.02
CA TYR A 216 9.86 -12.93 0.27
C TYR A 216 8.82 -13.88 -0.33
N GLY A 217 7.55 -13.50 -0.28
CA GLY A 217 6.45 -14.29 -0.82
C GLY A 217 6.32 -14.23 -2.36
N PRO A 218 5.36 -14.98 -2.92
CA PRO A 218 4.94 -14.85 -4.31
C PRO A 218 4.34 -13.47 -4.60
N HIS A 219 4.13 -13.15 -5.88
CA HIS A 219 3.49 -11.92 -6.33
C HIS A 219 2.11 -11.71 -5.68
N THR A 220 1.26 -12.73 -5.79
CA THR A 220 -0.03 -12.86 -5.12
C THR A 220 -0.23 -14.33 -4.77
N LEU A 221 -1.26 -14.64 -3.99
CA LEU A 221 -1.62 -16.02 -3.66
C LEU A 221 -2.51 -16.70 -4.71
N SER A 222 -2.59 -16.13 -5.92
CA SER A 222 -3.42 -16.61 -7.04
C SER A 222 -2.60 -17.39 -8.08
N GLY A 223 -1.66 -18.23 -7.63
CA GLY A 223 -0.92 -19.15 -8.49
C GLY A 223 0.46 -18.68 -8.97
N ASP A 224 0.97 -17.55 -8.48
CA ASP A 224 2.37 -17.17 -8.73
C ASP A 224 3.33 -18.09 -7.97
N ASP A 225 4.40 -18.51 -8.65
CA ASP A 225 5.43 -19.38 -8.10
C ASP A 225 6.82 -18.78 -8.37
N PRO A 226 7.44 -18.16 -7.34
CA PRO A 226 8.79 -17.62 -7.38
C PRO A 226 9.87 -18.53 -7.92
N THR A 227 9.77 -19.85 -7.70
CA THR A 227 10.83 -20.79 -8.08
C THR A 227 11.00 -20.88 -9.60
N ARG A 228 10.04 -20.36 -10.36
CA ARG A 228 10.06 -20.31 -11.83
C ARG A 228 10.89 -19.17 -12.40
N TYR A 229 11.20 -18.14 -11.61
CA TYR A 229 11.83 -16.90 -12.11
C TYR A 229 12.85 -16.27 -11.14
N ARG A 230 12.98 -16.78 -9.92
CA ARG A 230 13.98 -16.34 -8.93
C ARG A 230 14.91 -17.48 -8.55
N SER A 231 16.16 -17.12 -8.25
CA SER A 231 17.17 -18.05 -7.77
C SER A 231 17.16 -18.11 -6.24
N LYS A 232 17.45 -19.30 -5.70
CA LYS A 232 17.53 -19.51 -4.25
C LYS A 232 18.61 -18.64 -3.61
N GLU A 233 19.71 -18.42 -4.33
CA GLU A 233 20.81 -17.57 -3.92
C GLU A 233 20.38 -16.12 -3.70
N THR A 234 19.51 -15.60 -4.57
CA THR A 234 18.95 -14.24 -4.43
C THR A 234 18.02 -14.16 -3.22
N ASP A 235 17.13 -15.14 -3.06
CA ASP A 235 16.20 -15.19 -1.93
C ASP A 235 16.97 -15.27 -0.58
N GLU A 236 17.97 -16.14 -0.47
CA GLU A 236 18.79 -16.30 0.74
C GLU A 236 19.59 -15.02 1.07
N LEU A 237 20.10 -14.32 0.05
CA LEU A 237 20.79 -13.05 0.25
C LEU A 237 19.87 -12.01 0.89
N TRP A 238 18.65 -11.86 0.38
CA TRP A 238 17.70 -10.86 0.89
C TRP A 238 17.06 -11.26 2.22
N GLN A 239 16.91 -12.55 2.51
CA GLN A 239 16.49 -13.02 3.84
C GLN A 239 17.52 -12.68 4.92
N LYS A 240 18.83 -12.75 4.61
CA LYS A 240 19.88 -12.29 5.54
C LYS A 240 19.84 -10.77 5.80
N ARG A 241 19.15 -10.02 4.95
CA ARG A 241 18.99 -8.55 5.03
C ARG A 241 17.67 -8.12 5.68
N ASP A 242 16.90 -9.06 6.22
CA ASP A 242 15.55 -8.82 6.78
C ASP A 242 15.50 -7.55 7.66
N PRO A 243 14.58 -6.61 7.38
CA PRO A 243 14.47 -5.36 8.12
C PRO A 243 14.21 -5.59 9.61
N LEU A 244 13.58 -6.70 9.98
CA LEU A 244 13.33 -7.02 11.38
C LEU A 244 14.59 -7.40 12.13
N ILE A 245 15.55 -8.08 11.48
CA ILE A 245 16.81 -8.48 12.13
C ILE A 245 17.60 -7.24 12.54
N ARG A 246 17.81 -6.31 11.61
CA ARG A 246 18.56 -5.08 11.90
C ARG A 246 17.89 -4.23 12.98
N MET A 247 16.57 -4.06 12.91
CA MET A 247 15.84 -3.20 13.85
C MET A 247 15.78 -3.84 15.23
N ARG A 248 15.61 -5.17 15.30
CA ARG A 248 15.65 -5.92 16.56
C ARG A 248 17.01 -5.76 17.24
N ASN A 249 18.11 -5.92 16.52
CA ASN A 249 19.45 -5.77 17.08
C ASN A 249 19.64 -4.35 17.61
N TYR A 250 19.34 -3.33 16.79
CA TYR A 250 19.45 -1.92 17.17
C TYR A 250 18.66 -1.57 18.43
N LEU A 251 17.40 -2.02 18.54
CA LEU A 251 16.57 -1.75 19.70
C LEU A 251 16.97 -2.57 20.94
N THR A 252 17.48 -3.79 20.74
CA THR A 252 17.98 -4.65 21.84
C THR A 252 19.25 -4.07 22.45
N ASP A 253 20.18 -3.60 21.62
CA ASP A 253 21.42 -2.94 22.08
C ASP A 253 21.14 -1.66 22.88
N LYS A 254 19.98 -1.03 22.63
CA LYS A 254 19.49 0.14 23.39
C LYS A 254 18.64 -0.21 24.61
N GLY A 255 18.40 -1.49 24.88
CA GLY A 255 17.50 -1.95 25.96
C GLY A 255 16.02 -1.62 25.74
N LEU A 256 15.63 -1.27 24.50
CA LEU A 256 14.26 -0.91 24.14
C LEU A 256 13.43 -2.11 23.69
N TRP A 257 14.08 -3.19 23.25
CA TRP A 257 13.43 -4.40 22.76
C TRP A 257 14.01 -5.66 23.40
N ASN A 258 13.17 -6.68 23.58
CA ASN A 258 13.57 -7.99 24.07
C ASN A 258 12.55 -9.05 23.58
N LYS A 259 12.83 -10.32 23.87
CA LYS A 259 11.98 -11.44 23.46
C LYS A 259 10.56 -11.36 24.03
N ASP A 260 10.40 -10.95 25.29
CA ASP A 260 9.08 -10.89 25.92
C ASP A 260 8.16 -9.86 25.23
N LYS A 261 8.70 -8.67 24.89
CA LYS A 261 7.97 -7.66 24.11
C LYS A 261 7.61 -8.16 22.71
N GLU A 262 8.52 -8.90 22.09
CA GLU A 262 8.31 -9.49 20.76
C GLU A 262 7.18 -10.53 20.78
N ASP A 263 7.25 -11.49 21.71
CA ASP A 263 6.25 -12.54 21.84
C ASP A 263 4.88 -11.94 22.22
N ALA A 264 4.84 -10.95 23.13
CA ALA A 264 3.62 -10.25 23.50
C ALA A 264 2.98 -9.52 22.31
N LEU A 265 3.78 -8.81 21.49
CA LEU A 265 3.26 -8.15 20.29
C LEU A 265 2.72 -9.19 19.30
N ILE A 266 3.43 -10.29 19.08
CA ILE A 266 2.98 -11.36 18.18
C ILE A 266 1.61 -11.89 18.61
N ASP A 267 1.41 -12.15 19.90
CA ASP A 267 0.14 -12.67 20.40
C ASP A 267 -0.99 -11.63 20.31
N GLN A 268 -0.70 -10.37 20.62
CA GLN A 268 -1.65 -9.26 20.41
C GLN A 268 -2.12 -9.20 18.94
N VAL A 269 -1.19 -9.24 17.98
CA VAL A 269 -1.55 -9.16 16.55
C VAL A 269 -2.35 -10.37 16.09
N LYS A 270 -2.05 -11.57 16.62
CA LYS A 270 -2.85 -12.77 16.32
C LYS A 270 -4.29 -12.62 16.80
N ASP A 271 -4.50 -12.05 17.98
CA ASP A 271 -5.83 -11.81 18.53
C ASP A 271 -6.58 -10.73 17.73
N GLU A 272 -5.92 -9.62 17.37
CA GLU A 272 -6.49 -8.61 16.46
C GLU A 272 -6.97 -9.21 15.13
N ILE A 273 -6.13 -10.06 14.51
CA ILE A 273 -6.47 -10.75 13.26
C ILE A 273 -7.63 -11.72 13.43
N LYS A 274 -7.66 -12.45 14.55
CA LYS A 274 -8.75 -13.38 14.88
C LYS A 274 -10.08 -12.63 15.03
N ASP A 275 -10.07 -11.50 15.71
CA ASP A 275 -11.27 -10.68 15.89
C ASP A 275 -11.71 -10.03 14.57
N ALA A 276 -10.77 -9.53 13.78
CA ALA A 276 -11.05 -8.95 12.47
C ALA A 276 -11.67 -9.97 11.49
N ILE A 277 -11.15 -11.20 11.44
CA ILE A 277 -11.74 -12.23 10.57
C ILE A 277 -13.13 -12.66 11.06
N ASN A 278 -13.35 -12.72 12.38
CA ASN A 278 -14.66 -13.01 12.97
C ASN A 278 -15.68 -11.89 12.67
N LYS A 279 -15.26 -10.63 12.64
CA LYS A 279 -16.10 -9.49 12.21
C LYS A 279 -16.40 -9.57 10.72
N ALA A 280 -15.39 -9.82 9.88
CA ALA A 280 -15.56 -9.98 8.44
C ALA A 280 -16.49 -11.15 8.07
N ASP A 281 -16.50 -12.24 8.85
CA ASP A 281 -17.43 -13.37 8.68
C ASP A 281 -18.89 -13.02 8.98
N LYS A 282 -19.13 -11.99 9.79
CA LYS A 282 -20.47 -11.51 10.16
C LYS A 282 -20.98 -10.40 9.24
N ALA A 283 -20.19 -9.97 8.25
CA ALA A 283 -20.64 -8.99 7.28
C ALA A 283 -21.87 -9.52 6.53
N PRO A 284 -22.95 -8.72 6.38
CA PRO A 284 -24.13 -9.13 5.62
C PRO A 284 -23.76 -9.53 4.20
N GLN A 285 -24.48 -10.50 3.61
CA GLN A 285 -24.28 -10.82 2.21
C GLN A 285 -24.60 -9.62 1.32
N GLN A 286 -23.82 -9.46 0.25
CA GLN A 286 -24.02 -8.42 -0.73
C GLN A 286 -25.25 -8.74 -1.58
N THR A 287 -26.04 -7.72 -1.90
CA THR A 287 -27.23 -7.83 -2.75
C THR A 287 -27.01 -7.07 -4.06
N VAL A 288 -27.73 -7.46 -5.11
CA VAL A 288 -27.66 -6.76 -6.40
C VAL A 288 -28.27 -5.36 -6.25
N SER A 289 -29.36 -5.24 -5.48
CA SER A 289 -29.98 -3.95 -5.18
C SER A 289 -29.01 -2.96 -4.53
N ARG A 290 -28.09 -3.44 -3.67
CA ARG A 290 -27.07 -2.59 -3.05
C ARG A 290 -26.14 -1.99 -4.10
N PHE A 291 -25.62 -2.82 -5.00
CA PHE A 291 -24.71 -2.33 -6.05
C PHE A 291 -25.39 -1.33 -6.99
N LEU A 292 -26.64 -1.59 -7.39
CA LEU A 292 -27.39 -0.68 -8.24
C LEU A 292 -27.63 0.68 -7.56
N LYS A 293 -27.92 0.68 -6.25
CA LYS A 293 -28.12 1.92 -5.48
C LYS A 293 -26.84 2.75 -5.36
N ASP A 294 -25.70 2.10 -5.21
CA ASP A 294 -24.42 2.79 -4.98
C ASP A 294 -23.74 3.29 -6.26
N THR A 295 -24.26 2.91 -7.44
CA THR A 295 -23.58 3.24 -8.71
C THR A 295 -23.70 4.71 -9.07
N TYR A 296 -24.84 5.35 -8.76
CA TYR A 296 -25.13 6.75 -9.12
C TYR A 296 -25.80 7.47 -7.96
N GLU A 297 -25.53 8.76 -7.79
CA GLU A 297 -26.29 9.62 -6.86
C GLU A 297 -27.78 9.68 -7.26
N THR A 298 -28.06 9.82 -8.57
CA THR A 298 -29.41 9.72 -9.15
C THR A 298 -29.42 8.63 -10.21
N ALA A 299 -30.21 7.57 -9.97
CA ALA A 299 -30.27 6.43 -10.87
C ALA A 299 -30.89 6.79 -12.23
N PRO A 300 -30.24 6.45 -13.37
CA PRO A 300 -30.89 6.54 -14.68
C PRO A 300 -32.01 5.49 -14.81
N GLN A 301 -32.92 5.70 -15.77
CA GLN A 301 -34.14 4.89 -15.92
C GLN A 301 -33.87 3.38 -15.88
N ASN A 302 -32.90 2.90 -16.65
CA ASN A 302 -32.56 1.48 -16.73
C ASN A 302 -32.06 0.90 -15.39
N VAL A 303 -31.36 1.69 -14.57
CA VAL A 303 -30.88 1.26 -13.24
C VAL A 303 -32.04 1.26 -12.24
N ALA A 304 -32.94 2.24 -12.32
CA ALA A 304 -34.14 2.28 -11.48
C ALA A 304 -35.08 1.09 -11.75
N GLU A 305 -35.28 0.72 -13.02
CA GLU A 305 -36.06 -0.46 -13.41
C GLU A 305 -35.45 -1.75 -12.86
N GLN A 306 -34.13 -1.94 -13.00
CA GLN A 306 -33.42 -3.09 -12.44
C GLN A 306 -33.45 -3.12 -10.91
N LEU A 307 -33.31 -1.96 -10.26
CA LEU A 307 -33.35 -1.87 -8.80
C LEU A 307 -34.71 -2.35 -8.26
N ALA A 308 -35.81 -1.92 -8.88
CA ALA A 308 -37.16 -2.37 -8.51
C ALA A 308 -37.33 -3.90 -8.72
N GLU A 309 -36.81 -4.44 -9.83
CA GLU A 309 -36.84 -5.87 -10.11
C GLU A 309 -36.09 -6.69 -9.03
N PHE A 310 -34.86 -6.29 -8.69
CA PHE A 310 -34.05 -7.02 -7.72
C PHE A 310 -34.53 -6.86 -6.28
N GLN A 311 -35.05 -5.69 -5.90
CA GLN A 311 -35.68 -5.52 -4.58
C GLN A 311 -36.87 -6.49 -4.38
N GLY A 312 -37.67 -6.73 -5.42
CA GLY A 312 -38.77 -7.70 -5.37
C GLY A 312 -38.33 -9.17 -5.34
N LYS A 313 -37.13 -9.48 -5.84
CA LYS A 313 -36.53 -10.83 -5.76
C LYS A 313 -35.91 -11.10 -4.40
N GLU A 314 -35.25 -10.09 -3.82
CA GLU A 314 -34.51 -10.18 -2.56
C GLU A 314 -35.41 -10.07 -1.31
N SER A 315 -36.66 -9.61 -1.47
CA SER A 315 -37.66 -9.56 -0.38
C SER A 315 -38.36 -10.90 -0.11
N LYS A 316 -37.95 -11.99 -0.77
CA LYS A 316 -38.52 -13.34 -0.66
C LYS A 316 -37.52 -14.29 -0.01
#